data_AF-A0A8H8BRL5-F1
#
_entry.id   AF-A0A8H8BRL5-F1
#
_cell.length_a   1.000
_cell.length_b   1.000
_cell.length_c   1.000
_cell.angle_alpha   90.00
_cell.angle_beta   90.00
_cell.angle_gamma   90.00
#
_symmetry.space_group_name_H-M   'P 1'
#
loop_
_entity.id
_entity.type
_entity.pdbx_description
1 polymer ?
#
loop_
_entity_poly.entity_id
_entity_poly.type
_entity_poly.pdbx_seq_one_letter_code
_entity_poly.pdbx_strand_id
1 'polypeptide(L)'
;MPQGRPRRPGTEAERAEARRQQVRENVRAFRQRNKQRALSDNTVNSLTKNQNTTTNLSNTSNSTKRPSEAKSEPPTPSKSFETPPPPHQVSVTRFPIGRGVKWSLSLPFRIDLGPAYSGAFIAAFNYRNQPQPIPDVLEVPLNPGAESTISIRFPTPLLRTSGSSTTSTPDVLRVEICYNSWTTAVSIEAMSSGGQMLKEALLAAALSLISLETNDRRISAQALQIQTIALRRLREGFDQYVDDKDPDKATMLSATALACSMSDLLVHKSWPGFSLHLKGVGALIEHAGPVALHTSPAQENFLGYRTAQISFSFLERRSSFLSRPEWIDFDWREDHPNFSHPIHSLLDIAYQIPAQMEVFDKCANRSPNALRRHLRRLNGLVSDLNEWKADLFDDYSSEIYSTEAANWHGLHTDVIKFSNIIVATSFTLYTGVRVALFSLVRQVAAVLKEDDESAIPVLNFAIQESYKWSRIACQCLEYFFARDQNVVGRVLCLFPFDAAWLTFTELSTAYKMNMASELQWCTATAEKIKATGLPVFRKRG
;
A
#
# COMPACT_ATOMS: atom_id res chain seq x y z
N MET A 1 29.90 -11.26 -9.17
CA MET A 1 30.18 -12.40 -8.28
C MET A 1 29.61 -12.07 -6.91
N PRO A 2 28.62 -12.80 -6.38
CA PRO A 2 28.04 -12.49 -5.07
C PRO A 2 29.10 -12.75 -3.99
N GLN A 3 29.32 -11.75 -3.12
CA GLN A 3 30.07 -11.96 -1.88
C GLN A 3 29.28 -12.98 -1.03
N GLY A 4 29.75 -14.22 -1.00
CA GLY A 4 29.19 -15.29 -0.20
C GLY A 4 29.22 -14.92 1.28
N ARG A 5 28.31 -15.52 2.07
CA ARG A 5 28.28 -15.37 3.53
C ARG A 5 29.68 -15.51 4.11
N PRO A 6 30.08 -14.66 5.09
CA PRO A 6 31.38 -14.75 5.74
C PRO A 6 31.67 -16.19 6.14
N ARG A 7 32.80 -16.73 5.67
CA ARG A 7 33.23 -18.06 6.07
C ARG A 7 33.45 -18.02 7.58
N ARG A 8 32.84 -18.96 8.32
CA ARG A 8 33.19 -19.13 9.73
C ARG A 8 34.71 -19.30 9.85
N PRO A 9 35.38 -18.64 10.79
CA PRO A 9 36.80 -18.85 11.03
C PRO A 9 37.04 -20.33 11.38
N GLY A 10 38.15 -20.89 10.91
CA GLY A 10 38.55 -22.28 11.15
C GLY A 10 38.93 -23.06 9.88
N THR A 11 39.58 -24.21 10.09
CA THR A 11 39.99 -25.12 9.02
C THR A 11 38.78 -25.70 8.27
N GLU A 12 38.98 -26.26 7.07
CA GLU A 12 37.90 -26.95 6.33
C GLU A 12 37.29 -28.10 7.16
N ALA A 13 38.14 -28.80 7.92
CA ALA A 13 37.75 -29.91 8.79
C ALA A 13 36.84 -29.44 9.94
N GLU A 14 37.23 -28.38 10.66
CA GLU A 14 36.42 -27.77 11.73
C GLU A 14 35.08 -27.26 11.19
N ARG A 15 35.08 -26.64 10.01
CA ARG A 15 33.84 -26.19 9.36
C ARG A 15 32.94 -27.35 8.95
N ALA A 16 33.49 -28.47 8.53
CA ALA A 16 32.72 -29.67 8.20
C ALA A 16 32.17 -30.35 9.47
N GLU A 17 32.92 -30.35 10.56
CA GLU A 17 32.47 -30.85 11.87
C GLU A 17 31.36 -30.00 12.47
N ALA A 18 31.50 -28.67 12.44
CA ALA A 18 30.46 -27.75 12.88
C ALA A 18 29.13 -27.93 12.12
N ARG A 19 29.20 -28.18 10.79
CA ARG A 19 28.00 -28.50 9.99
C ARG A 19 27.37 -29.83 10.43
N ARG A 20 28.19 -30.86 10.69
CA ARG A 20 27.70 -32.16 11.18
C ARG A 20 27.03 -32.02 12.55
N GLN A 21 27.60 -31.23 13.45
CA GLN A 21 27.02 -30.98 14.77
C GLN A 21 25.70 -30.22 14.68
N GLN A 22 25.62 -29.19 13.85
CA GLN A 22 24.38 -28.45 13.61
C GLN A 22 23.27 -29.34 13.03
N VAL A 23 23.61 -30.26 12.11
CA VAL A 23 22.65 -31.25 11.59
C VAL A 23 22.16 -32.19 12.69
N ARG A 24 23.06 -32.67 13.58
CA ARG A 24 22.68 -33.53 14.72
C ARG A 24 21.73 -32.80 15.69
N GLU A 25 21.99 -31.53 15.98
CA GLU A 25 21.14 -30.70 16.84
C GLU A 25 19.76 -30.47 16.22
N ASN A 26 19.71 -30.14 14.92
CA ASN A 26 18.46 -29.97 14.20
C ASN A 26 17.61 -31.26 14.19
N VAL A 27 18.24 -32.42 13.99
CA VAL A 27 17.56 -33.73 14.05
C VAL A 27 17.04 -34.03 15.46
N ARG A 28 17.81 -33.72 16.51
CA ARG A 28 17.34 -33.88 17.91
C ARG A 28 16.14 -32.97 18.19
N ALA A 29 16.21 -31.69 17.82
CA ALA A 29 15.12 -30.73 17.99
C ALA A 29 13.85 -31.14 17.21
N PHE A 30 14.02 -31.71 16.00
CA PHE A 30 12.90 -32.25 15.22
C PHE A 30 12.23 -33.44 15.94
N ARG A 31 13.02 -34.41 16.43
CA ARG A 31 12.48 -35.56 17.18
C ARG A 31 11.77 -35.14 18.47
N GLN A 32 12.29 -34.14 19.18
CA GLN A 32 11.68 -33.63 20.40
C GLN A 32 10.33 -32.95 20.12
N ARG A 33 10.22 -32.15 19.05
CA ARG A 33 8.95 -31.55 18.60
C ARG A 33 7.91 -32.60 18.22
N ASN A 34 8.31 -33.68 17.54
CA ASN A 34 7.40 -34.78 17.23
C ASN A 34 6.93 -35.52 18.49
N LYS A 35 7.82 -35.74 19.47
CA LYS A 35 7.43 -36.36 20.75
C LYS A 35 6.45 -35.48 21.53
N GLN A 36 6.65 -34.16 21.53
CA GLN A 36 5.73 -33.21 22.16
C GLN A 36 4.35 -33.20 21.48
N ARG A 37 4.30 -33.24 20.13
CA ARG A 37 3.04 -33.36 19.39
C ARG A 37 2.28 -34.65 19.72
N ALA A 38 2.97 -35.79 19.77
CA ALA A 38 2.34 -37.05 20.15
C ALA A 38 1.77 -37.04 21.59
N LEU A 39 2.40 -36.30 22.51
CA LEU A 39 1.91 -36.15 23.89
C LEU A 39 0.70 -35.21 23.97
N SER A 40 0.66 -34.12 23.18
CA SER A 40 -0.50 -33.24 23.12
C SER A 40 -1.73 -33.95 22.56
N ASP A 41 -1.54 -34.77 21.51
CA ASP A 41 -2.65 -35.47 20.85
C ASP A 41 -3.28 -36.54 21.77
N ASN A 42 -2.48 -37.21 22.60
CA ASN A 42 -2.98 -38.14 23.62
C ASN A 42 -3.75 -37.44 24.75
N THR A 43 -3.38 -36.20 25.09
CA THR A 43 -4.06 -35.43 26.15
C THR A 43 -5.44 -34.96 25.68
N VAL A 44 -5.57 -34.56 24.40
CA VAL A 44 -6.84 -34.15 23.79
C VAL A 44 -7.82 -35.33 23.68
N ASN A 45 -7.33 -36.53 23.36
CA ASN A 45 -8.13 -37.76 23.31
C ASN A 45 -8.57 -38.25 24.71
N SER A 46 -7.84 -37.91 25.77
CA SER A 46 -8.23 -38.19 27.16
C SER A 46 -9.35 -37.27 27.66
N LEU A 47 -9.39 -36.01 27.20
CA LEU A 47 -10.38 -35.03 27.64
C LEU A 47 -11.73 -35.23 26.94
N THR A 48 -11.73 -35.68 25.69
CA THR A 48 -12.96 -35.97 24.92
C THR A 48 -13.70 -37.23 25.39
N LYS A 49 -13.04 -38.15 26.11
CA LYS A 49 -13.72 -39.31 26.70
C LYS A 49 -14.49 -39.02 28.00
N ASN A 50 -14.22 -37.90 28.67
CA ASN A 50 -14.85 -37.58 29.96
C ASN A 50 -16.04 -36.60 29.89
N GLN A 51 -16.37 -36.07 28.71
CA GLN A 51 -17.50 -35.11 28.55
C GLN A 51 -18.84 -35.72 28.13
N ASN A 52 -18.93 -37.05 27.94
CA ASN A 52 -20.18 -37.72 27.54
C ASN A 52 -21.05 -38.24 28.71
N THR A 53 -20.85 -37.74 29.93
CA THR A 53 -21.62 -38.19 31.11
C THR A 53 -22.05 -37.04 32.02
N THR A 54 -22.76 -36.02 31.52
CA THR A 54 -23.70 -35.24 32.34
C THR A 54 -24.63 -34.37 31.49
N THR A 55 -25.85 -34.83 31.24
CA THR A 55 -26.97 -33.99 30.80
C THR A 55 -28.22 -34.48 31.51
N ASN A 56 -28.79 -33.65 32.40
CA ASN A 56 -30.23 -33.57 32.65
C ASN A 56 -30.57 -32.51 33.72
N LEU A 57 -31.72 -31.84 33.49
CA LEU A 57 -32.50 -30.97 34.38
C LEU A 57 -31.96 -29.52 34.49
N SER A 58 -32.75 -28.44 34.40
CA SER A 58 -34.21 -28.24 34.34
C SER A 58 -34.53 -26.76 34.05
N ASN A 59 -35.72 -26.53 33.48
CA ASN A 59 -36.44 -25.26 33.31
C ASN A 59 -36.54 -24.41 34.60
N THR A 60 -36.77 -23.10 34.49
CA THR A 60 -38.07 -22.41 34.77
C THR A 60 -37.92 -20.87 34.69
N SER A 61 -38.92 -20.27 34.07
CA SER A 61 -39.29 -18.85 33.90
C SER A 61 -39.45 -18.02 35.18
N ASN A 62 -39.28 -16.69 35.10
CA ASN A 62 -40.36 -15.75 35.46
C ASN A 62 -40.13 -14.29 35.04
N SER A 63 -41.27 -13.66 34.77
CA SER A 63 -41.54 -12.30 34.27
C SER A 63 -41.90 -11.36 35.44
N THR A 64 -41.53 -10.07 35.38
CA THR A 64 -42.33 -9.00 36.03
C THR A 64 -42.11 -7.63 35.36
N LYS A 65 -43.21 -6.88 35.20
CA LYS A 65 -43.40 -5.58 34.52
C LYS A 65 -43.30 -4.37 35.50
N ARG A 66 -42.69 -3.25 35.04
CA ARG A 66 -43.06 -1.78 35.06
C ARG A 66 -43.68 -1.10 36.32
N PRO A 67 -43.90 0.25 36.42
CA PRO A 67 -43.47 1.44 35.63
C PRO A 67 -43.12 2.76 36.43
N SER A 68 -42.88 3.86 35.67
CA SER A 68 -43.17 5.32 35.95
C SER A 68 -42.32 6.07 36.99
N GLU A 69 -42.05 7.39 36.98
CA GLU A 69 -42.58 8.57 36.28
C GLU A 69 -41.62 9.79 36.47
N ALA A 70 -41.88 10.88 35.75
CA ALA A 70 -41.06 12.10 35.60
C ALA A 70 -41.20 13.17 36.72
N LYS A 71 -40.28 14.16 36.75
CA LYS A 71 -40.57 15.59 37.07
C LYS A 71 -39.39 16.55 36.80
N SER A 72 -39.73 17.72 36.27
CA SER A 72 -38.93 18.90 35.87
C SER A 72 -39.12 20.06 36.88
N GLU A 73 -38.10 20.89 37.17
CA GLU A 73 -37.89 22.34 36.78
C GLU A 73 -37.65 23.23 38.06
N PRO A 74 -37.22 24.54 38.04
CA PRO A 74 -35.91 25.15 37.67
C PRO A 74 -35.37 26.17 38.77
N PRO A 75 -34.70 27.34 38.48
CA PRO A 75 -33.23 27.55 38.65
C PRO A 75 -32.77 28.80 39.50
N THR A 76 -31.44 29.08 39.47
CA THR A 76 -30.62 30.31 39.83
C THR A 76 -29.83 30.34 41.16
N PRO A 77 -28.74 31.14 41.32
CA PRO A 77 -27.92 31.89 40.36
C PRO A 77 -26.38 31.60 40.39
N SER A 78 -25.72 32.20 39.40
CA SER A 78 -24.31 32.27 39.00
C SER A 78 -23.25 32.62 40.06
N LYS A 79 -22.10 31.91 40.00
CA LYS A 79 -20.77 32.43 40.33
C LYS A 79 -19.83 32.26 39.13
N SER A 80 -19.24 33.38 38.71
CA SER A 80 -18.28 33.51 37.63
C SER A 80 -16.95 32.87 37.98
N PHE A 81 -16.56 31.83 37.26
CA PHE A 81 -15.17 31.42 37.11
C PHE A 81 -14.65 31.97 35.79
N GLU A 82 -13.46 32.57 35.83
CA GLU A 82 -12.70 32.97 34.64
C GLU A 82 -12.53 31.76 33.73
N THR A 83 -13.05 31.87 32.51
CA THR A 83 -12.88 30.87 31.46
C THR A 83 -11.42 30.88 30.99
N PRO A 84 -10.75 29.71 30.92
CA PRO A 84 -9.50 29.61 30.19
C PRO A 84 -9.75 29.96 28.71
N PRO A 85 -8.74 30.46 27.98
CA PRO A 85 -8.88 30.82 26.58
C PRO A 85 -9.42 29.63 25.76
N PRO A 86 -10.23 29.87 24.71
CA PRO A 86 -10.88 28.78 23.99
C PRO A 86 -9.83 27.85 23.39
N PRO A 87 -10.01 26.52 23.47
CA PRO A 87 -9.13 25.59 22.78
C PRO A 87 -9.19 25.92 21.27
N HIS A 88 -8.04 25.96 20.62
CA HIS A 88 -7.93 26.22 19.18
C HIS A 88 -8.90 25.30 18.41
N GLN A 89 -9.99 25.88 17.92
CA GLN A 89 -11.12 25.10 17.44
C GLN A 89 -10.88 24.69 15.98
N VAL A 90 -10.70 23.39 15.79
CA VAL A 90 -10.67 22.75 14.47
C VAL A 90 -12.05 22.88 13.83
N SER A 91 -12.14 23.50 12.65
CA SER A 91 -13.41 23.61 11.92
C SER A 91 -13.38 22.79 10.63
N VAL A 92 -14.46 22.03 10.40
CA VAL A 92 -14.67 21.18 9.23
C VAL A 92 -15.76 21.83 8.38
N THR A 93 -15.46 22.14 7.12
CA THR A 93 -16.40 22.74 6.18
C THR A 93 -16.54 21.88 4.92
N ARG A 94 -17.78 21.66 4.48
CA ARG A 94 -18.15 20.81 3.34
C ARG A 94 -18.53 21.67 2.15
N PHE A 95 -17.97 21.40 0.97
CA PHE A 95 -18.31 22.08 -0.27
C PHE A 95 -18.54 21.08 -1.41
N PRO A 96 -19.62 21.17 -2.17
CA PRO A 96 -19.79 20.37 -3.39
C PRO A 96 -18.87 20.89 -4.51
N ILE A 97 -18.22 19.99 -5.26
CA ILE A 97 -17.47 20.31 -6.50
C ILE A 97 -17.78 19.24 -7.55
N GLY A 98 -18.50 19.61 -8.60
CA GLY A 98 -18.95 18.65 -9.63
C GLY A 98 -19.82 17.54 -9.02
N ARG A 99 -19.50 16.28 -9.30
CA ARG A 99 -20.13 15.10 -8.66
C ARG A 99 -19.47 14.70 -7.32
N GLY A 100 -18.45 15.42 -6.86
CA GLY A 100 -17.69 15.13 -5.64
C GLY A 100 -17.99 16.07 -4.47
N VAL A 101 -17.50 15.71 -3.29
CA VAL A 101 -17.58 16.53 -2.07
C VAL A 101 -16.17 16.86 -1.60
N LYS A 102 -15.86 18.13 -1.43
CA LYS A 102 -14.61 18.65 -0.86
C LYS A 102 -14.81 18.97 0.63
N TRP A 103 -13.94 18.45 1.48
CA TRP A 103 -13.87 18.81 2.89
C TRP A 103 -12.67 19.72 3.14
N SER A 104 -12.85 20.69 4.02
CA SER A 104 -11.88 21.74 4.34
C SER A 104 -11.70 21.78 5.85
N LEU A 105 -10.46 21.51 6.30
CA LEU A 105 -10.08 21.54 7.71
C LEU A 105 -9.18 22.75 7.98
N SER A 106 -9.56 23.56 8.95
CA SER A 106 -8.83 24.76 9.37
C SER A 106 -8.00 24.47 10.63
N LEU A 107 -6.67 24.67 10.58
CA LEU A 107 -5.74 24.41 11.69
C LEU A 107 -4.84 25.64 12.01
N PRO A 108 -4.39 25.81 13.27
CA PRO A 108 -3.74 27.03 13.76
C PRO A 108 -2.21 27.13 13.57
N PHE A 109 -1.55 26.26 12.80
CA PHE A 109 -0.12 26.38 12.49
C PHE A 109 0.27 25.70 11.17
N ARG A 110 1.48 26.03 10.66
CA ARG A 110 1.96 25.75 9.30
C ARG A 110 2.85 24.50 9.21
N ILE A 111 2.56 23.58 8.28
CA ILE A 111 3.41 22.40 7.96
C ILE A 111 3.25 22.06 6.46
N ASP A 112 4.37 21.83 5.76
CA ASP A 112 4.42 21.40 4.35
C ASP A 112 4.81 19.90 4.26
N LEU A 113 3.81 19.05 4.02
CA LEU A 113 3.94 17.59 3.79
C LEU A 113 2.87 17.16 2.76
N GLY A 114 3.26 16.43 1.72
CA GLY A 114 2.37 16.04 0.60
C GLY A 114 1.17 15.14 0.96
N PRO A 115 0.25 14.89 0.00
CA PRO A 115 -1.10 14.33 0.23
C PRO A 115 -1.17 12.86 0.70
N ALA A 116 -0.06 12.11 0.77
CA ALA A 116 -0.08 10.69 1.16
C ALA A 116 -0.01 10.45 2.68
N TYR A 117 0.19 11.48 3.50
CA TYR A 117 0.51 11.36 4.94
C TYR A 117 -0.44 12.09 5.90
N SER A 118 -1.26 12.99 5.37
CA SER A 118 -1.94 14.04 6.14
C SER A 118 -2.99 13.52 7.14
N GLY A 119 -3.60 12.35 6.90
CA GLY A 119 -4.53 11.70 7.85
C GLY A 119 -3.83 10.90 8.97
N ALA A 120 -2.71 10.24 8.66
CA ALA A 120 -1.93 9.46 9.63
C ALA A 120 -1.28 10.36 10.70
N PHE A 121 -1.00 11.59 10.30
CA PHE A 121 -0.50 12.73 11.07
C PHE A 121 -1.51 13.29 12.10
N ILE A 122 -2.81 13.33 11.78
CA ILE A 122 -3.83 13.95 12.66
C ILE A 122 -4.29 13.01 13.79
N ALA A 123 -4.23 11.69 13.59
CA ALA A 123 -4.56 10.73 14.66
C ALA A 123 -3.39 10.47 15.64
N ALA A 124 -2.13 10.56 15.20
CA ALA A 124 -0.96 10.56 16.09
C ALA A 124 -0.93 11.82 17.00
N PHE A 125 -1.38 12.95 16.45
CA PHE A 125 -1.54 14.24 17.12
C PHE A 125 -2.57 14.22 18.28
N ASN A 126 -3.66 13.44 18.16
CA ASN A 126 -4.65 13.30 19.25
C ASN A 126 -4.23 12.30 20.35
N TYR A 127 -3.26 11.42 20.09
CA TYR A 127 -2.83 10.37 21.03
C TYR A 127 -1.78 10.86 22.06
N ARG A 128 -1.02 11.95 21.79
CA ARG A 128 -0.03 12.53 22.72
C ARG A 128 -0.60 13.62 23.65
N ASN A 129 -1.76 14.18 23.33
CA ASN A 129 -2.35 15.30 24.08
C ASN A 129 -3.24 14.86 25.26
N GLN A 130 -3.20 13.57 25.65
CA GLN A 130 -3.67 13.14 26.98
C GLN A 130 -2.49 13.19 27.97
N PRO A 131 -2.66 13.73 29.19
CA PRO A 131 -1.61 13.68 30.20
C PRO A 131 -1.25 12.23 30.52
N GLN A 132 0.03 11.87 30.37
CA GLN A 132 0.56 10.59 30.83
C GLN A 132 0.75 10.63 32.36
N PRO A 133 0.45 9.56 33.11
CA PRO A 133 0.76 9.51 34.53
C PRO A 133 2.28 9.53 34.74
N ILE A 134 2.75 10.41 35.63
CA ILE A 134 4.15 10.52 36.03
C ILE A 134 4.54 9.23 36.77
N PRO A 135 5.63 8.52 36.39
CA PRO A 135 6.15 7.43 37.20
C PRO A 135 6.80 7.99 38.47
N ASP A 136 6.35 7.53 39.63
CA ASP A 136 6.92 7.84 40.94
C ASP A 136 8.45 7.65 40.93
N VAL A 137 9.17 8.74 41.22
CA VAL A 137 10.58 8.69 41.58
C VAL A 137 10.67 8.86 43.09
N LEU A 138 11.25 7.84 43.72
CA LEU A 138 11.58 7.71 45.14
C LEU A 138 12.15 9.00 45.74
N GLU A 139 11.54 9.43 46.84
CA GLU A 139 12.03 10.48 47.73
C GLU A 139 13.35 10.07 48.42
N VAL A 140 14.31 10.99 48.47
CA VAL A 140 15.26 11.13 49.58
C VAL A 140 15.45 12.63 49.85
N PRO A 141 15.31 13.12 51.11
CA PRO A 141 15.32 14.55 51.42
C PRO A 141 16.71 15.05 51.81
N LEU A 142 16.96 16.37 51.63
CA LEU A 142 17.74 17.22 52.57
C LEU A 142 17.78 18.70 52.10
N ASN A 143 16.93 19.52 52.76
CA ASN A 143 17.13 20.88 53.32
C ASN A 143 17.70 22.09 52.53
N PRO A 144 17.41 23.34 52.99
CA PRO A 144 17.10 24.47 52.13
C PRO A 144 18.11 25.63 52.25
N GLY A 145 17.99 26.58 51.32
CA GLY A 145 18.47 27.94 51.53
C GLY A 145 19.00 28.60 50.27
N ALA A 146 18.23 29.55 49.72
CA ALA A 146 18.69 30.89 49.33
C ALA A 146 17.64 31.53 48.41
N GLU A 147 16.98 32.55 48.93
CA GLU A 147 16.20 33.54 48.20
C GLU A 147 17.10 34.33 47.25
N SER A 148 16.60 34.69 46.07
CA SER A 148 17.05 35.86 45.31
C SER A 148 15.99 36.28 44.30
N THR A 149 15.25 37.31 44.69
CA THR A 149 14.29 38.07 43.88
C THR A 149 15.07 39.03 42.97
N ILE A 150 14.90 38.95 41.65
CA ILE A 150 15.30 40.03 40.73
C ILE A 150 14.11 40.39 39.83
N SER A 151 13.59 41.59 40.09
CA SER A 151 12.60 42.31 39.31
C SER A 151 13.32 43.14 38.25
N ILE A 152 12.94 43.03 36.97
CA ILE A 152 13.29 44.01 35.94
C ILE A 152 12.04 44.41 35.16
N ARG A 153 11.82 45.73 35.15
CA ARG A 153 10.73 46.48 34.52
C ARG A 153 10.74 46.35 32.99
N PHE A 154 9.56 46.25 32.40
CA PHE A 154 9.31 46.55 30.99
C PHE A 154 9.09 48.06 30.78
N PRO A 155 9.54 48.66 29.67
CA PRO A 155 9.11 50.00 29.28
C PRO A 155 7.80 49.95 28.48
N THR A 156 6.85 50.81 28.87
CA THR A 156 5.58 51.09 28.17
C THR A 156 5.83 51.99 26.94
N PRO A 157 4.98 51.93 25.89
CA PRO A 157 5.36 52.36 24.54
C PRO A 157 5.01 53.83 24.24
N LEU A 158 5.80 54.41 23.31
CA LEU A 158 5.47 55.67 22.65
C LEU A 158 4.50 55.43 21.49
N LEU A 159 3.38 56.15 21.57
CA LEU A 159 2.35 56.27 20.55
C LEU A 159 2.92 56.93 19.29
N ARG A 160 2.70 56.33 18.12
CA ARG A 160 2.60 57.09 16.87
C ARG A 160 1.65 56.41 15.89
N THR A 161 0.95 57.28 15.18
CA THR A 161 -0.38 57.16 14.62
C THR A 161 -0.44 56.62 13.20
N SER A 162 -1.54 55.91 12.93
CA SER A 162 -2.35 55.88 11.71
C SER A 162 -1.70 55.48 10.37
N GLY A 163 -2.08 54.28 9.91
CA GLY A 163 -2.09 53.87 8.51
C GLY A 163 -2.91 52.58 8.39
N SER A 164 -3.94 52.59 7.54
CA SER A 164 -5.06 51.63 7.46
C SER A 164 -4.72 50.14 7.64
N SER A 165 -5.27 49.51 8.69
CA SER A 165 -5.36 48.06 8.80
C SER A 165 -6.56 47.56 8.00
N THR A 166 -6.31 47.02 6.80
CA THR A 166 -7.14 45.92 6.30
C THR A 166 -7.08 44.83 7.37
N THR A 167 -8.24 44.40 7.86
CA THR A 167 -8.35 43.25 8.76
C THR A 167 -7.87 42.03 8.00
N SER A 168 -6.58 41.74 8.13
CA SER A 168 -6.03 40.43 7.81
C SER A 168 -6.67 39.46 8.79
N THR A 169 -7.71 38.77 8.30
CA THR A 169 -8.13 37.50 8.88
C THR A 169 -6.86 36.66 9.05
N PRO A 170 -6.63 36.06 10.23
CA PRO A 170 -5.46 35.21 10.42
C PRO A 170 -5.43 34.18 9.30
N ASP A 171 -4.27 34.02 8.65
CA ASP A 171 -4.04 33.06 7.56
C ASP A 171 -4.34 31.64 8.07
N VAL A 172 -5.60 31.24 7.97
CA VAL A 172 -6.05 29.88 8.24
C VAL A 172 -5.78 29.09 6.98
N LEU A 173 -4.66 28.37 6.99
CA LEU A 173 -4.22 27.55 5.88
C LEU A 173 -5.13 26.32 5.77
N ARG A 174 -5.72 26.16 4.59
CA ARG A 174 -6.74 25.14 4.28
C ARG A 174 -6.05 23.83 3.91
N VAL A 175 -6.17 22.79 4.73
CA VAL A 175 -5.66 21.45 4.39
C VAL A 175 -6.67 20.75 3.48
N GLU A 176 -6.24 20.42 2.27
CA GLU A 176 -7.06 19.70 1.29
C GLU A 176 -6.73 18.21 1.34
N ILE A 177 -7.66 17.40 1.87
CA ILE A 177 -7.58 15.94 1.77
C ILE A 177 -8.14 15.58 0.39
N CYS A 178 -7.26 15.16 -0.51
CA CYS A 178 -7.67 14.69 -1.82
C CYS A 178 -8.49 13.40 -1.65
N TYR A 179 -9.77 13.49 -1.98
CA TYR A 179 -10.67 12.36 -2.16
C TYR A 179 -10.10 11.44 -3.27
N ASN A 180 -10.30 10.13 -3.15
CA ASN A 180 -10.05 9.06 -4.14
C ASN A 180 -8.87 8.10 -3.85
N SER A 181 -8.85 7.49 -2.67
CA SER A 181 -7.95 6.36 -2.44
C SER A 181 -8.42 5.44 -1.32
N TRP A 182 -8.04 4.16 -1.44
CA TRP A 182 -8.01 3.13 -0.40
C TRP A 182 -7.60 3.68 0.98
N THR A 183 -6.67 4.64 1.03
CA THR A 183 -6.20 5.26 2.29
C THR A 183 -7.31 6.00 3.05
N THR A 184 -8.26 6.63 2.35
CA THR A 184 -9.39 7.32 2.99
C THR A 184 -10.37 6.31 3.56
N ALA A 185 -10.74 5.29 2.80
CA ALA A 185 -11.62 4.21 3.26
C ALA A 185 -11.02 3.49 4.47
N VAL A 186 -9.74 3.16 4.41
CA VAL A 186 -9.01 2.51 5.51
C VAL A 186 -8.86 3.42 6.73
N SER A 187 -8.72 4.73 6.55
CA SER A 187 -8.69 5.67 7.68
C SER A 187 -10.05 5.77 8.38
N ILE A 188 -11.15 5.73 7.61
CA ILE A 188 -12.50 5.69 8.16
C ILE A 188 -12.73 4.38 8.91
N GLU A 189 -12.32 3.25 8.31
CA GLU A 189 -12.43 1.94 8.93
C GLU A 189 -11.60 1.83 10.21
N ALA A 190 -10.44 2.47 10.27
CA ALA A 190 -9.62 2.52 11.49
C ALA A 190 -10.32 3.25 12.67
N MET A 191 -11.35 4.05 12.39
CA MET A 191 -12.17 4.73 13.40
C MET A 191 -13.41 3.92 13.82
N SER A 192 -13.69 2.78 13.15
CA SER A 192 -14.83 1.92 13.47
C SER A 192 -14.63 1.16 14.79
N SER A 193 -15.72 0.69 15.40
CA SER A 193 -15.67 -0.18 16.58
C SER A 193 -15.06 -1.52 16.20
N GLY A 194 -13.80 -1.75 16.57
CA GLY A 194 -13.03 -2.94 16.18
C GLY A 194 -11.81 -2.62 15.30
N GLY A 195 -11.72 -1.39 14.76
CA GLY A 195 -10.61 -0.92 13.92
C GLY A 195 -9.28 -0.66 14.64
N GLN A 196 -9.14 -1.07 15.90
CA GLN A 196 -7.97 -0.72 16.72
C GLN A 196 -6.66 -1.32 16.16
N MET A 197 -6.69 -2.54 15.61
CA MET A 197 -5.49 -3.12 14.98
C MET A 197 -5.05 -2.33 13.75
N LEU A 198 -6.01 -1.86 12.96
CA LEU A 198 -5.78 -1.09 11.74
C LEU A 198 -5.24 0.29 12.09
N LYS A 199 -5.84 0.93 13.11
CA LYS A 199 -5.37 2.19 13.67
C LYS A 199 -3.91 2.12 14.12
N GLU A 200 -3.52 1.02 14.77
CA GLU A 200 -2.13 0.82 15.20
C GLU A 200 -1.19 0.60 14.02
N ALA A 201 -1.58 -0.18 13.02
CA ALA A 201 -0.78 -0.36 11.80
C ALA A 201 -0.57 0.98 11.06
N LEU A 202 -1.62 1.79 10.91
CA LEU A 202 -1.54 3.11 10.29
C LEU A 202 -0.69 4.07 11.13
N LEU A 203 -0.83 4.06 12.45
CA LEU A 203 -0.04 4.90 13.36
C LEU A 203 1.44 4.51 13.34
N ALA A 204 1.76 3.22 13.33
CA ALA A 204 3.11 2.72 13.21
C ALA A 204 3.75 3.14 11.89
N ALA A 205 3.01 3.03 10.78
CA ALA A 205 3.44 3.55 9.49
C ALA A 205 3.76 5.05 9.59
N ALA A 206 2.80 5.83 10.12
CA ALA A 206 2.89 7.29 10.32
C ALA A 206 4.19 7.68 11.03
N LEU A 207 4.39 7.13 12.22
CA LEU A 207 5.53 7.44 13.07
C LEU A 207 6.84 6.99 12.43
N SER A 208 6.82 5.89 11.67
CA SER A 208 8.02 5.40 11.00
C SER A 208 8.51 6.38 9.93
N LEU A 209 7.62 6.95 9.11
CA LEU A 209 8.03 7.95 8.12
C LEU A 209 8.39 9.30 8.75
N ILE A 210 7.66 9.74 9.78
CA ILE A 210 8.05 10.93 10.55
C ILE A 210 9.46 10.73 11.14
N SER A 211 9.76 9.55 11.69
CA SER A 211 11.08 9.23 12.24
C SER A 211 12.18 9.23 11.18
N LEU A 212 11.84 8.84 9.94
CA LEU A 212 12.77 8.85 8.81
C LEU A 212 13.09 10.28 8.37
N GLU A 213 12.08 11.14 8.27
CA GLU A 213 12.23 12.54 7.86
C GLU A 213 12.96 13.37 8.92
N THR A 214 12.65 13.14 10.20
CA THR A 214 13.24 13.88 11.33
C THR A 214 14.54 13.27 11.83
N ASN A 215 14.89 12.06 11.40
CA ASN A 215 15.99 11.25 11.93
C ASN A 215 15.90 11.04 13.47
N ASP A 216 14.68 10.97 14.02
CA ASP A 216 14.45 10.78 15.47
C ASP A 216 14.32 9.29 15.84
N ARG A 217 15.35 8.77 16.52
CA ARG A 217 15.39 7.38 17.00
C ARG A 217 14.31 7.05 18.03
N ARG A 218 13.81 8.02 18.80
CA ARG A 218 12.76 7.79 19.81
C ARG A 218 11.43 7.51 19.13
N ILE A 219 11.07 8.33 18.14
CA ILE A 219 9.88 8.13 17.32
C ILE A 219 9.99 6.80 16.56
N SER A 220 11.17 6.48 16.03
CA SER A 220 11.43 5.19 15.38
C SER A 220 11.20 3.99 16.31
N ALA A 221 11.71 4.05 17.54
CA ALA A 221 11.49 3.00 18.54
C ALA A 221 10.01 2.84 18.91
N GLN A 222 9.29 3.96 19.07
CA GLN A 222 7.86 3.96 19.33
C GLN A 222 7.07 3.36 18.15
N ALA A 223 7.42 3.72 16.92
CA ALA A 223 6.81 3.18 15.72
C ALA A 223 6.95 1.66 15.64
N LEU A 224 8.16 1.14 15.94
CA LEU A 224 8.43 -0.30 15.98
C LEU A 224 7.63 -1.02 17.08
N GLN A 225 7.48 -0.41 18.25
CA GLN A 225 6.65 -0.96 19.33
C GLN A 225 5.19 -1.07 18.89
N ILE A 226 4.63 -0.01 18.31
CA ILE A 226 3.24 0.01 17.83
C ILE A 226 3.05 -0.99 16.68
N GLN A 227 4.01 -1.09 15.76
CA GLN A 227 3.99 -2.10 14.69
C GLN A 227 3.93 -3.51 15.26
N THR A 228 4.72 -3.80 16.30
CA THR A 228 4.73 -5.11 16.97
C THR A 228 3.37 -5.43 17.60
N ILE A 229 2.71 -4.43 18.21
CA ILE A 229 1.37 -4.58 18.76
C ILE A 229 0.35 -4.88 17.65
N ALA A 230 0.40 -4.12 16.54
CA ALA A 230 -0.47 -4.32 15.39
C ALA A 230 -0.32 -5.72 14.81
N LEU A 231 0.92 -6.20 14.62
CA LEU A 231 1.21 -7.54 14.11
C LEU A 231 0.73 -8.66 15.06
N ARG A 232 0.87 -8.47 16.38
CA ARG A 232 0.35 -9.41 17.37
C ARG A 232 -1.18 -9.51 17.28
N ARG A 233 -1.87 -8.38 17.21
CA ARG A 233 -3.34 -8.34 17.09
C ARG A 233 -3.83 -8.87 15.76
N LEU A 234 -3.11 -8.60 14.68
CA LEU A 234 -3.37 -9.19 13.38
C LEU A 234 -3.35 -10.72 13.49
N ARG A 235 -2.33 -11.29 14.16
CA ARG A 235 -2.23 -12.74 14.42
C ARG A 235 -3.38 -13.28 15.27
N GLU A 236 -3.71 -12.62 16.37
CA GLU A 236 -4.85 -13.01 17.24
C GLU A 236 -6.18 -12.96 16.46
N GLY A 237 -6.37 -11.92 15.64
CA GLY A 237 -7.55 -11.77 14.80
C GLY A 237 -7.64 -12.85 13.71
N PHE A 238 -6.51 -13.29 13.17
CA PHE A 238 -6.46 -14.44 12.25
C PHE A 238 -6.94 -15.73 12.92
N ASP A 239 -6.48 -16.04 14.13
CA ASP A 239 -6.90 -17.25 14.85
C ASP A 239 -8.43 -17.27 15.01
N GLN A 240 -9.01 -16.13 15.38
CA GLN A 240 -10.47 -16.01 15.50
C GLN A 240 -11.20 -16.04 14.14
N TYR A 241 -10.61 -15.49 13.07
CA TYR A 241 -11.19 -15.57 11.73
C TYR A 241 -11.25 -17.01 11.20
N VAL A 242 -10.25 -17.83 11.52
CA VAL A 242 -10.24 -19.25 11.13
C VAL A 242 -11.42 -20.01 11.73
N ASP A 243 -11.81 -19.67 12.96
CA ASP A 243 -12.93 -20.29 13.65
C ASP A 243 -14.29 -19.83 13.09
N ASP A 244 -14.47 -18.52 12.93
CA ASP A 244 -15.80 -17.92 12.64
C ASP A 244 -16.05 -17.66 11.14
N LYS A 245 -14.99 -17.50 10.35
CA LYS A 245 -15.00 -17.12 8.92
C LYS A 245 -15.80 -15.85 8.58
N ASP A 246 -15.88 -14.92 9.54
CA ASP A 246 -16.56 -13.63 9.37
C ASP A 246 -15.94 -12.76 8.25
N PRO A 247 -16.71 -12.41 7.19
CA PRO A 247 -16.27 -11.57 6.08
C PRO A 247 -15.79 -10.16 6.49
N ASP A 248 -16.43 -9.53 7.48
CA ASP A 248 -16.06 -8.18 7.92
C ASP A 248 -14.70 -8.21 8.62
N LYS A 249 -14.46 -9.27 9.39
CA LYS A 249 -13.16 -9.54 9.99
C LYS A 249 -12.08 -9.80 8.94
N ALA A 250 -12.37 -10.53 7.87
CA ALA A 250 -11.43 -10.72 6.76
C ALA A 250 -11.03 -9.38 6.12
N THR A 251 -12.01 -8.48 5.96
CA THR A 251 -11.80 -7.11 5.46
C THR A 251 -10.88 -6.32 6.39
N MET A 252 -11.15 -6.33 7.70
CA MET A 252 -10.32 -5.65 8.70
C MET A 252 -8.89 -6.18 8.74
N LEU A 253 -8.72 -7.52 8.73
CA LEU A 253 -7.42 -8.18 8.75
C LEU A 253 -6.62 -7.86 7.48
N SER A 254 -7.25 -7.91 6.32
CA SER A 254 -6.60 -7.63 5.04
C SER A 254 -6.22 -6.15 4.90
N ALA A 255 -7.08 -5.23 5.31
CA ALA A 255 -6.74 -3.80 5.38
C ALA A 255 -5.55 -3.54 6.32
N THR A 256 -5.53 -4.20 7.48
CA THR A 256 -4.45 -4.07 8.47
C THR A 256 -3.13 -4.63 7.93
N ALA A 257 -3.17 -5.81 7.31
CA ALA A 257 -1.99 -6.41 6.69
C ALA A 257 -1.45 -5.55 5.53
N LEU A 258 -2.33 -4.93 4.74
CA LEU A 258 -1.95 -4.01 3.67
C LEU A 258 -1.34 -2.72 4.23
N ALA A 259 -1.88 -2.16 5.32
CA ALA A 259 -1.28 -1.03 6.03
C ALA A 259 0.12 -1.36 6.58
N CYS A 260 0.29 -2.53 7.20
CA CYS A 260 1.61 -3.02 7.64
C CYS A 260 2.59 -3.13 6.45
N SER A 261 2.12 -3.64 5.31
CA SER A 261 2.94 -3.79 4.11
C SER A 261 3.50 -2.45 3.61
N MET A 262 2.72 -1.37 3.70
CA MET A 262 3.19 -0.04 3.29
C MET A 262 4.35 0.44 4.15
N SER A 263 4.38 0.07 5.44
CA SER A 263 5.55 0.35 6.30
C SER A 263 6.78 -0.39 5.82
N ASP A 264 6.66 -1.67 5.45
CA ASP A 264 7.75 -2.45 4.88
C ASP A 264 8.31 -1.82 3.61
N LEU A 265 7.43 -1.33 2.73
CA LEU A 265 7.83 -0.72 1.47
C LEU A 265 8.49 0.65 1.68
N LEU A 266 7.83 1.53 2.42
CA LEU A 266 8.19 2.95 2.49
C LEU A 266 9.28 3.24 3.52
N VAL A 267 9.27 2.51 4.63
CA VAL A 267 10.21 2.71 5.74
C VAL A 267 11.37 1.74 5.62
N HIS A 268 11.04 0.45 5.55
CA HIS A 268 12.05 -0.62 5.55
C HIS A 268 12.63 -0.88 4.16
N LYS A 269 12.08 -0.26 3.11
CA LYS A 269 12.55 -0.38 1.72
C LYS A 269 12.62 -1.85 1.27
N SER A 270 11.68 -2.66 1.77
CA SER A 270 11.70 -4.12 1.66
C SER A 270 10.63 -4.60 0.68
N TRP A 271 11.02 -4.79 -0.57
CA TRP A 271 10.16 -5.45 -1.56
C TRP A 271 9.72 -6.87 -1.14
N PRO A 272 10.60 -7.73 -0.61
CA PRO A 272 10.18 -9.07 -0.19
C PRO A 272 9.18 -9.03 0.98
N GLY A 273 9.35 -8.11 1.93
CA GLY A 273 8.41 -7.93 3.04
C GLY A 273 7.04 -7.47 2.55
N PHE A 274 7.03 -6.42 1.72
CA PHE A 274 5.81 -5.93 1.08
C PHE A 274 5.07 -7.02 0.29
N SER A 275 5.79 -7.75 -0.57
CA SER A 275 5.24 -8.86 -1.37
C SER A 275 4.67 -9.98 -0.49
N LEU A 276 5.33 -10.33 0.62
CA LEU A 276 4.84 -11.35 1.54
C LEU A 276 3.52 -10.95 2.20
N HIS A 277 3.42 -9.69 2.64
CA HIS A 277 2.16 -9.16 3.15
C HIS A 277 1.06 -9.15 2.09
N LEU A 278 1.35 -8.68 0.88
CA LEU A 278 0.38 -8.70 -0.22
C LEU A 278 -0.14 -10.11 -0.52
N LYS A 279 0.71 -11.14 -0.48
CA LYS A 279 0.27 -12.54 -0.62
C LYS A 279 -0.71 -12.96 0.48
N GLY A 280 -0.47 -12.53 1.72
CA GLY A 280 -1.39 -12.76 2.84
C GLY A 280 -2.73 -12.03 2.65
N VAL A 281 -2.70 -10.77 2.22
CA VAL A 281 -3.89 -9.96 1.89
C VAL A 281 -4.71 -10.67 0.80
N GLY A 282 -4.05 -11.10 -0.26
CA GLY A 282 -4.67 -11.86 -1.35
C GLY A 282 -5.33 -13.15 -0.89
N ALA A 283 -4.64 -13.93 -0.06
CA ALA A 283 -5.19 -15.19 0.47
C ALA A 283 -6.43 -14.97 1.34
N LEU A 284 -6.46 -13.89 2.14
CA LEU A 284 -7.64 -13.51 2.94
C LEU A 284 -8.83 -13.15 2.05
N ILE A 285 -8.59 -12.29 1.06
CA ILE A 285 -9.64 -11.85 0.12
C ILE A 285 -10.16 -13.07 -0.65
N GLU A 286 -9.27 -13.89 -1.23
CA GLU A 286 -9.67 -15.07 -1.99
C GLU A 286 -10.45 -16.08 -1.13
N HIS A 287 -10.03 -16.30 0.12
CA HIS A 287 -10.72 -17.22 1.04
C HIS A 287 -12.11 -16.70 1.46
N ALA A 288 -12.26 -15.38 1.67
CA ALA A 288 -13.56 -14.77 1.96
C ALA A 288 -14.51 -14.82 0.75
N GLY A 289 -13.96 -14.81 -0.47
CA GLY A 289 -14.68 -14.96 -1.72
C GLY A 289 -15.36 -13.67 -2.19
N PRO A 290 -15.88 -13.64 -3.44
CA PRO A 290 -16.52 -12.45 -4.01
C PRO A 290 -17.73 -11.94 -3.21
N VAL A 291 -18.49 -12.87 -2.62
CA VAL A 291 -19.69 -12.56 -1.80
C VAL A 291 -19.34 -11.73 -0.56
N ALA A 292 -18.10 -11.79 -0.08
CA ALA A 292 -17.63 -10.96 1.02
C ALA A 292 -17.57 -9.47 0.65
N LEU A 293 -17.54 -9.12 -0.64
CA LEU A 293 -17.45 -7.74 -1.15
C LEU A 293 -18.82 -7.03 -1.20
N HIS A 294 -19.65 -7.23 -0.18
CA HIS A 294 -20.99 -6.66 -0.11
C HIS A 294 -21.04 -5.31 0.62
N THR A 295 -19.95 -4.93 1.31
CA THR A 295 -19.83 -3.65 2.00
C THR A 295 -18.83 -2.73 1.28
N SER A 296 -19.05 -1.42 1.36
CA SER A 296 -18.15 -0.42 0.76
C SER A 296 -16.69 -0.54 1.26
N PRO A 297 -16.41 -0.75 2.57
CA PRO A 297 -15.03 -0.96 3.02
C PRO A 297 -14.36 -2.19 2.41
N ALA A 298 -15.10 -3.29 2.24
CA ALA A 298 -14.57 -4.50 1.60
C ALA A 298 -14.24 -4.25 0.12
N GLN A 299 -15.12 -3.55 -0.60
CA GLN A 299 -14.94 -3.17 -2.00
C GLN A 299 -13.72 -2.25 -2.17
N GLU A 300 -13.61 -1.19 -1.37
CA GLU A 300 -12.46 -0.27 -1.40
C GLU A 300 -11.13 -0.97 -1.09
N ASN A 301 -11.15 -1.86 -0.10
CA ASN A 301 -9.98 -2.66 0.26
C ASN A 301 -9.56 -3.61 -0.89
N PHE A 302 -10.53 -4.25 -1.53
CA PHE A 302 -10.29 -5.08 -2.71
C PHE A 302 -9.71 -4.28 -3.87
N LEU A 303 -10.29 -3.12 -4.22
CA LEU A 303 -9.80 -2.25 -5.27
C LEU A 303 -8.36 -1.76 -5.00
N GLY A 304 -8.07 -1.37 -3.74
CA GLY A 304 -6.73 -1.02 -3.31
C GLY A 304 -5.72 -2.17 -3.46
N TYR A 305 -6.09 -3.38 -3.03
CA TYR A 305 -5.28 -4.58 -3.18
C TYR A 305 -4.98 -4.90 -4.65
N ARG A 306 -5.99 -4.86 -5.53
CA ARG A 306 -5.82 -5.11 -6.98
C ARG A 306 -4.79 -4.16 -7.58
N THR A 307 -4.83 -2.89 -7.22
CA THR A 307 -3.88 -1.89 -7.73
C THR A 307 -2.46 -2.14 -7.22
N ALA A 308 -2.29 -2.55 -5.96
CA ALA A 308 -0.97 -2.85 -5.40
C ALA A 308 -0.36 -4.15 -5.94
N GLN A 309 -1.19 -5.18 -6.17
CA GLN A 309 -0.75 -6.54 -6.50
C GLN A 309 -0.35 -6.73 -7.97
N ILE A 310 -0.86 -5.91 -8.90
CA ILE A 310 -0.68 -6.13 -10.34
C ILE A 310 0.79 -6.18 -10.75
N SER A 311 1.60 -5.25 -10.23
CA SER A 311 3.04 -5.18 -10.48
C SER A 311 3.74 -6.48 -10.12
N PHE A 312 3.39 -7.10 -8.99
CA PHE A 312 3.98 -8.38 -8.56
C PHE A 312 3.54 -9.53 -9.44
N SER A 313 2.30 -9.53 -9.91
CA SER A 313 1.80 -10.58 -10.80
C SER A 313 2.61 -10.60 -12.11
N PHE A 314 2.95 -9.43 -12.65
CA PHE A 314 3.85 -9.31 -13.80
C PHE A 314 5.30 -9.70 -13.48
N LEU A 315 5.85 -9.17 -12.39
CA LEU A 315 7.24 -9.45 -12.00
C LEU A 315 7.45 -10.95 -11.75
N GLU A 316 6.53 -11.59 -11.03
CA GLU A 316 6.58 -13.01 -10.71
C GLU A 316 6.15 -13.90 -11.89
N ARG A 317 5.51 -13.33 -12.92
CA ARG A 317 4.91 -14.05 -14.06
C ARG A 317 3.96 -15.15 -13.59
N ARG A 318 3.11 -14.81 -12.62
CA ARG A 318 2.15 -15.73 -12.01
C ARG A 318 0.73 -15.23 -12.18
N SER A 319 -0.19 -16.14 -12.47
CA SER A 319 -1.62 -15.86 -12.38
C SER A 319 -2.03 -15.55 -10.95
N SER A 320 -3.14 -14.82 -10.83
CA SER A 320 -3.79 -14.50 -9.57
C SER A 320 -5.27 -14.87 -9.69
N PHE A 321 -5.94 -15.12 -8.55
CA PHE A 321 -7.39 -15.29 -8.51
C PHE A 321 -8.13 -14.09 -9.11
N LEU A 322 -7.51 -12.91 -9.10
CA LEU A 322 -8.00 -11.67 -9.73
C LEU A 322 -8.19 -11.75 -11.25
N SER A 323 -7.71 -12.81 -11.90
CA SER A 323 -7.94 -13.07 -13.33
C SER A 323 -9.19 -13.92 -13.60
N ARG A 324 -9.82 -14.47 -12.58
CA ARG A 324 -11.00 -15.32 -12.78
C ARG A 324 -12.26 -14.44 -12.97
N PRO A 325 -13.24 -14.88 -13.76
CA PRO A 325 -14.43 -14.06 -14.08
C PRO A 325 -15.18 -13.56 -12.84
N GLU A 326 -15.28 -14.38 -11.80
CA GLU A 326 -15.97 -14.03 -10.54
C GLU A 326 -15.27 -12.92 -9.72
N TRP A 327 -14.07 -12.49 -10.13
CA TRP A 327 -13.32 -11.38 -9.54
C TRP A 327 -13.21 -10.14 -10.45
N ILE A 328 -13.97 -10.16 -11.56
CA ILE A 328 -14.00 -9.10 -12.58
C ILE A 328 -15.44 -8.57 -12.74
N ASP A 329 -16.40 -9.49 -12.80
CA ASP A 329 -17.81 -9.17 -13.01
C ASP A 329 -18.58 -9.19 -11.68
N PHE A 330 -19.03 -8.01 -11.23
CA PHE A 330 -19.71 -7.84 -9.96
C PHE A 330 -21.02 -7.09 -10.16
N ASP A 331 -22.08 -7.51 -9.47
CA ASP A 331 -23.39 -6.85 -9.55
C ASP A 331 -23.36 -5.38 -9.09
N TRP A 332 -22.45 -5.03 -8.17
CA TRP A 332 -22.31 -3.67 -7.62
C TRP A 332 -21.38 -2.77 -8.43
N ARG A 333 -20.84 -3.26 -9.55
CA ARG A 333 -19.82 -2.58 -10.36
C ARG A 333 -20.27 -1.20 -10.84
N GLU A 334 -21.47 -1.11 -11.40
CA GLU A 334 -22.00 0.12 -12.01
C GLU A 334 -22.33 1.19 -10.98
N ASP A 335 -22.74 0.77 -9.77
CA ASP A 335 -23.15 1.66 -8.70
C ASP A 335 -21.97 2.16 -7.84
N HIS A 336 -20.78 1.55 -7.95
CA HIS A 336 -19.65 1.87 -7.10
C HIS A 336 -18.85 3.08 -7.63
N PRO A 337 -18.76 4.20 -6.88
CA PRO A 337 -18.16 5.45 -7.37
C PRO A 337 -16.74 5.29 -7.91
N ASN A 338 -15.92 4.48 -7.23
CA ASN A 338 -14.53 4.29 -7.59
C ASN A 338 -14.29 3.20 -8.64
N PHE A 339 -15.27 2.32 -8.92
CA PHE A 339 -15.07 1.33 -9.97
C PHE A 339 -15.05 1.98 -11.36
N SER A 340 -15.70 3.15 -11.50
CA SER A 340 -15.64 3.99 -12.70
C SER A 340 -14.24 4.54 -13.03
N HIS A 341 -13.25 4.43 -12.13
CA HIS A 341 -11.89 4.89 -12.43
C HIS A 341 -11.25 4.00 -13.51
N PRO A 342 -10.61 4.58 -14.53
CA PRO A 342 -10.08 3.84 -15.68
C PRO A 342 -9.04 2.77 -15.30
N ILE A 343 -8.36 2.92 -14.16
CA ILE A 343 -7.43 1.91 -13.66
C ILE A 343 -8.10 0.56 -13.41
N HIS A 344 -9.37 0.52 -12.99
CA HIS A 344 -10.01 -0.75 -12.63
C HIS A 344 -10.48 -1.53 -13.85
N SER A 345 -11.01 -0.85 -14.88
CA SER A 345 -11.27 -1.49 -16.18
C SER A 345 -9.97 -1.94 -16.86
N LEU A 346 -8.87 -1.20 -16.72
CA LEU A 346 -7.55 -1.66 -17.19
C LEU A 346 -7.11 -2.93 -16.46
N LEU A 347 -7.31 -3.00 -15.15
CA LEU A 347 -6.89 -4.13 -14.33
C LEU A 347 -7.63 -5.42 -14.70
N ASP A 348 -8.90 -5.32 -15.11
CA ASP A 348 -9.68 -6.46 -15.61
C ASP A 348 -8.97 -7.16 -16.79
N ILE A 349 -8.40 -6.37 -17.70
CA ILE A 349 -7.61 -6.86 -18.84
C ILE A 349 -6.20 -7.29 -18.37
N ALA A 350 -5.55 -6.46 -17.55
CA ALA A 350 -4.15 -6.62 -17.17
C ALA A 350 -3.89 -7.95 -16.43
N TYR A 351 -4.81 -8.38 -15.57
CA TYR A 351 -4.68 -9.64 -14.82
C TYR A 351 -4.72 -10.91 -15.70
N GLN A 352 -5.26 -10.82 -16.92
CA GLN A 352 -5.23 -11.93 -17.88
C GLN A 352 -3.82 -12.21 -18.42
N ILE A 353 -2.96 -11.19 -18.48
CA ILE A 353 -1.64 -11.30 -19.11
C ILE A 353 -0.68 -12.15 -18.27
N PRO A 354 -0.51 -11.94 -16.94
CA PRO A 354 0.29 -12.84 -16.11
C PRO A 354 -0.18 -14.31 -16.15
N ALA A 355 -1.48 -14.55 -16.33
CA ALA A 355 -2.00 -15.91 -16.53
C ALA A 355 -1.49 -16.53 -17.84
N GLN A 356 -1.47 -15.77 -18.94
CA GLN A 356 -0.87 -16.23 -20.20
C GLN A 356 0.66 -16.40 -20.09
N MET A 357 1.35 -15.53 -19.35
CA MET A 357 2.79 -15.69 -19.06
C MET A 357 3.07 -17.00 -18.33
N GLU A 358 2.28 -17.30 -17.30
CA GLU A 358 2.43 -18.55 -16.54
C GLU A 358 2.14 -19.79 -17.39
N VAL A 359 1.13 -19.73 -18.27
CA VAL A 359 0.86 -20.79 -19.25
C VAL A 359 2.06 -20.98 -20.15
N PHE A 360 2.64 -19.90 -20.71
CA PHE A 360 3.83 -20.00 -21.55
C PHE A 360 5.02 -20.63 -20.82
N ASP A 361 5.28 -20.20 -19.59
CA ASP A 361 6.43 -20.66 -18.79
C ASP A 361 6.31 -22.14 -18.39
N LYS A 362 5.09 -22.62 -18.10
CA LYS A 362 4.84 -24.02 -17.73
C LYS A 362 4.66 -24.95 -18.94
N CYS A 363 4.36 -24.41 -20.12
CA CYS A 363 4.03 -25.24 -21.28
C CYS A 363 5.27 -25.92 -21.85
N ALA A 364 5.43 -27.22 -21.56
CA ALA A 364 6.45 -28.06 -22.17
C ALA A 364 6.18 -28.31 -23.67
N ASN A 365 4.90 -28.39 -24.07
CA ASN A 365 4.51 -28.57 -25.46
C ASN A 365 4.54 -27.24 -26.22
N ARG A 366 5.57 -27.04 -27.03
CA ARG A 366 5.73 -25.84 -27.88
C ARG A 366 5.35 -26.10 -29.33
N SER A 367 4.43 -27.02 -29.60
CA SER A 367 3.97 -27.30 -30.96
C SER A 367 3.44 -26.03 -31.66
N PRO A 368 3.65 -25.87 -32.98
CA PRO A 368 3.23 -24.68 -33.72
C PRO A 368 1.75 -24.32 -33.54
N ASN A 369 0.86 -25.33 -33.53
CA ASN A 369 -0.57 -25.12 -33.33
C ASN A 369 -0.94 -24.63 -31.91
N ALA A 370 -0.17 -25.01 -30.89
CA ALA A 370 -0.33 -24.49 -29.54
C ALA A 370 0.13 -23.02 -29.47
N LEU A 371 1.29 -22.70 -30.05
CA LEU A 371 1.83 -21.35 -30.10
C LEU A 371 0.94 -20.40 -30.91
N ARG A 372 0.39 -20.82 -32.06
CA ARG A 372 -0.59 -20.03 -32.84
C ARG A 372 -1.87 -19.75 -32.05
N ARG A 373 -2.38 -20.73 -31.30
CA ARG A 373 -3.52 -20.50 -30.38
C ARG A 373 -3.16 -19.51 -29.30
N HIS A 374 -1.95 -19.58 -28.76
CA HIS A 374 -1.48 -18.64 -27.77
C HIS A 374 -1.41 -17.22 -28.35
N LEU A 375 -0.77 -17.03 -29.52
CA LEU A 375 -0.74 -15.73 -30.21
C LEU A 375 -2.13 -15.18 -30.48
N ARG A 376 -3.10 -16.01 -30.88
CA ARG A 376 -4.49 -15.55 -31.06
C ARG A 376 -5.10 -15.01 -29.77
N ARG A 377 -4.86 -15.66 -28.62
CA ARG A 377 -5.32 -15.16 -27.32
C ARG A 377 -4.63 -13.85 -26.94
N LEU A 378 -3.32 -13.75 -27.17
CA LEU A 378 -2.57 -12.52 -26.91
C LEU A 378 -3.04 -11.38 -27.80
N ASN A 379 -3.37 -11.65 -29.07
CA ASN A 379 -3.95 -10.65 -29.97
C ASN A 379 -5.33 -10.16 -29.49
N GLY A 380 -6.13 -11.02 -28.86
CA GLY A 380 -7.35 -10.59 -28.17
C GLY A 380 -7.05 -9.54 -27.11
N LEU A 381 -6.10 -9.82 -26.20
CA LEU A 381 -5.67 -8.88 -25.18
C LEU A 381 -5.05 -7.59 -25.75
N VAL A 382 -4.39 -7.66 -26.92
CA VAL A 382 -3.90 -6.46 -27.64
C VAL A 382 -5.08 -5.61 -28.11
N SER A 383 -6.13 -6.23 -28.66
CA SER A 383 -7.35 -5.52 -29.06
C SER A 383 -8.04 -4.87 -27.87
N ASP A 384 -8.23 -5.60 -26.77
CA ASP A 384 -8.87 -5.09 -25.55
C ASP A 384 -8.11 -3.87 -24.99
N LEU A 385 -6.76 -3.91 -24.99
CA LEU A 385 -5.94 -2.78 -24.57
C LEU A 385 -5.96 -1.59 -25.57
N ASN A 386 -6.20 -1.83 -26.85
CA ASN A 386 -6.36 -0.74 -27.81
C ASN A 386 -7.72 -0.07 -27.66
N GLU A 387 -8.78 -0.85 -27.46
CA GLU A 387 -10.13 -0.37 -27.19
C GLU A 387 -10.17 0.42 -25.88
N TRP A 388 -9.66 -0.14 -24.78
CA TRP A 388 -9.58 0.57 -23.50
C TRP A 388 -8.85 1.92 -23.61
N LYS A 389 -7.81 1.99 -24.44
CA LYS A 389 -7.11 3.26 -24.69
C LYS A 389 -7.98 4.23 -25.48
N ALA A 390 -8.71 3.77 -26.49
CA ALA A 390 -9.61 4.63 -27.25
C ALA A 390 -10.70 5.20 -26.32
N ASP A 391 -11.33 4.35 -25.51
CA ASP A 391 -12.34 4.76 -24.53
C ASP A 391 -11.81 5.79 -23.54
N LEU A 392 -10.60 5.56 -22.99
CA LEU A 392 -9.95 6.53 -22.12
C LEU A 392 -9.77 7.90 -22.80
N PHE A 393 -9.48 7.90 -24.11
CA PHE A 393 -9.28 9.15 -24.86
C PHE A 393 -10.58 9.86 -25.20
N ASP A 394 -11.65 9.12 -25.42
CA ASP A 394 -12.96 9.67 -25.69
C ASP A 394 -13.60 10.26 -24.41
N ASP A 395 -13.51 9.52 -23.29
CA ASP A 395 -14.08 9.93 -22.00
C ASP A 395 -13.38 11.16 -21.40
N TYR A 396 -12.08 11.33 -21.67
CA TYR A 396 -11.24 12.41 -21.15
C TYR A 396 -10.79 13.39 -22.25
N SER A 397 -11.64 13.61 -23.26
CA SER A 397 -11.40 14.40 -24.49
C SER A 397 -10.72 15.78 -24.34
N SER A 398 -10.66 16.39 -23.15
CA SER A 398 -9.79 17.54 -22.87
C SER A 398 -8.35 17.06 -22.60
N GLU A 399 -7.42 17.29 -23.54
CA GLU A 399 -5.96 16.99 -23.45
C GLU A 399 -5.55 16.13 -22.22
N ILE A 400 -5.76 14.82 -22.32
CA ILE A 400 -5.40 13.80 -21.31
C ILE A 400 -4.01 14.07 -20.74
N TYR A 401 -3.11 14.47 -21.64
CA TYR A 401 -1.85 15.06 -21.28
C TYR A 401 -1.42 16.12 -22.30
N SER A 402 -0.55 17.00 -21.83
CA SER A 402 0.29 17.89 -22.64
C SER A 402 1.75 17.46 -22.51
N THR A 403 2.66 18.11 -23.23
CA THR A 403 4.10 17.90 -23.10
C THR A 403 4.80 19.16 -22.61
N GLU A 404 5.87 18.98 -21.85
CA GLU A 404 6.73 20.08 -21.38
C GLU A 404 8.20 19.64 -21.38
N ALA A 405 9.13 20.59 -21.31
CA ALA A 405 10.56 20.27 -21.30
C ALA A 405 10.92 19.33 -20.15
N ALA A 406 11.60 18.22 -20.47
CA ALA A 406 12.03 17.23 -19.49
C ALA A 406 13.19 17.77 -18.63
N ASN A 407 13.09 17.65 -17.31
CA ASN A 407 14.21 17.89 -16.40
C ASN A 407 15.14 16.68 -16.35
N TRP A 408 14.64 15.48 -16.69
CA TRP A 408 15.43 14.26 -16.74
C TRP A 408 16.00 14.04 -18.14
N HIS A 409 16.98 14.87 -18.50
CA HIS A 409 17.64 14.85 -19.80
C HIS A 409 18.26 13.48 -20.16
N GLY A 410 18.40 13.23 -21.46
CA GLY A 410 19.14 12.11 -22.03
C GLY A 410 18.33 11.24 -22.99
N LEU A 411 17.10 10.89 -22.61
CA LEU A 411 16.25 10.03 -23.46
C LEU A 411 15.17 10.81 -24.21
N HIS A 412 14.50 11.74 -23.54
CA HIS A 412 13.45 12.57 -24.11
C HIS A 412 13.78 14.05 -23.92
N THR A 413 13.40 14.87 -24.91
CA THR A 413 13.39 16.33 -24.79
C THR A 413 12.23 16.81 -23.93
N ASP A 414 11.12 16.07 -23.96
CA ASP A 414 9.86 16.45 -23.33
C ASP A 414 9.30 15.32 -22.45
N VAL A 415 8.66 15.69 -21.33
CA VAL A 415 7.95 14.82 -20.40
C VAL A 415 6.44 14.95 -20.61
N ILE A 416 5.70 13.86 -20.35
CA ILE A 416 4.24 13.85 -20.39
C ILE A 416 3.71 14.50 -19.11
N LYS A 417 2.88 15.54 -19.27
CA LYS A 417 2.15 16.22 -18.20
C LYS A 417 0.68 15.85 -18.25
N PHE A 418 0.22 15.04 -17.30
CA PHE A 418 -1.18 14.64 -17.22
C PHE A 418 -2.07 15.72 -16.59
N SER A 419 -3.32 15.77 -17.03
CA SER A 419 -4.36 16.67 -16.49
C SER A 419 -4.85 16.27 -15.09
N ASN A 420 -4.81 14.97 -14.77
CA ASN A 420 -5.25 14.42 -13.49
C ASN A 420 -4.42 13.18 -13.11
N ILE A 421 -4.19 12.98 -11.82
CA ILE A 421 -3.46 11.83 -11.25
C ILE A 421 -4.12 10.48 -11.55
N ILE A 422 -5.45 10.41 -11.65
CA ILE A 422 -6.17 9.17 -11.99
C ILE A 422 -5.78 8.72 -13.41
N VAL A 423 -5.81 9.66 -14.36
CA VAL A 423 -5.40 9.44 -15.75
C VAL A 423 -3.91 9.12 -15.81
N ALA A 424 -3.07 9.89 -15.10
CA ALA A 424 -1.63 9.64 -15.04
C ALA A 424 -1.31 8.21 -14.61
N THR A 425 -1.92 7.77 -13.50
CA THR A 425 -1.68 6.46 -12.91
C THR A 425 -2.17 5.35 -13.85
N SER A 426 -3.37 5.50 -14.41
CA SER A 426 -3.98 4.51 -15.31
C SER A 426 -3.18 4.39 -16.61
N PHE A 427 -2.86 5.51 -17.25
CA PHE A 427 -2.11 5.53 -18.51
C PHE A 427 -0.67 5.05 -18.32
N THR A 428 -0.03 5.39 -17.20
CA THR A 428 1.33 4.89 -16.90
C THR A 428 1.33 3.39 -16.67
N LEU A 429 0.39 2.87 -15.88
CA LEU A 429 0.23 1.42 -15.70
C LEU A 429 -0.04 0.74 -17.04
N TYR A 430 -0.91 1.31 -17.86
CA TYR A 430 -1.21 0.84 -19.21
C TYR A 430 0.05 0.68 -20.06
N THR A 431 0.96 1.65 -20.05
CA THR A 431 2.22 1.55 -20.81
C THR A 431 3.04 0.33 -20.37
N GLY A 432 3.15 0.08 -19.06
CA GLY A 432 3.85 -1.09 -18.52
C GLY A 432 3.16 -2.42 -18.88
N VAL A 433 1.84 -2.47 -18.76
CA VAL A 433 1.01 -3.63 -19.14
C VAL A 433 1.21 -3.95 -20.62
N ARG A 434 1.21 -2.92 -21.49
CA ARG A 434 1.39 -3.07 -22.93
C ARG A 434 2.81 -3.56 -23.27
N VAL A 435 3.84 -3.02 -22.62
CA VAL A 435 5.23 -3.51 -22.76
C VAL A 435 5.33 -4.99 -22.36
N ALA A 436 4.73 -5.37 -21.23
CA ALA A 436 4.75 -6.75 -20.74
C ALA A 436 4.01 -7.71 -21.68
N LEU A 437 2.86 -7.32 -22.23
CA LEU A 437 2.13 -8.09 -23.23
C LEU A 437 2.97 -8.32 -24.49
N PHE A 438 3.55 -7.25 -25.05
CA PHE A 438 4.37 -7.39 -26.26
C PHE A 438 5.68 -8.14 -26.00
N SER A 439 6.24 -8.10 -24.79
CA SER A 439 7.33 -9.01 -24.40
C SER A 439 6.91 -10.47 -24.52
N LEU A 440 5.70 -10.83 -24.06
CA LEU A 440 5.19 -12.19 -24.21
C LEU A 440 4.90 -12.56 -25.68
N VAL A 441 4.30 -11.65 -26.46
CA VAL A 441 4.08 -11.85 -27.90
C VAL A 441 5.41 -12.11 -28.61
N ARG A 442 6.46 -11.34 -28.32
CA ARG A 442 7.81 -11.56 -28.87
C ARG A 442 8.35 -12.93 -28.51
N GLN A 443 8.24 -13.34 -27.25
CA GLN A 443 8.71 -14.66 -26.80
C GLN A 443 8.00 -15.79 -27.53
N VAL A 444 6.67 -15.72 -27.66
CA VAL A 444 5.90 -16.75 -28.37
C VAL A 444 6.22 -16.77 -29.87
N ALA A 445 6.28 -15.60 -30.52
CA ALA A 445 6.59 -15.49 -31.94
C ALA A 445 8.04 -15.91 -32.25
N ALA A 446 8.99 -15.61 -31.36
CA ALA A 446 10.39 -16.01 -31.52
C ALA A 446 10.61 -17.52 -31.41
N VAL A 447 9.74 -18.24 -30.68
CA VAL A 447 9.75 -19.70 -30.69
C VAL A 447 9.05 -20.23 -31.95
N LEU A 448 7.90 -19.67 -32.30
CA LEU A 448 7.11 -20.15 -33.43
C LEU A 448 7.83 -19.97 -34.78
N LYS A 449 8.63 -18.92 -34.96
CA LYS A 449 9.31 -18.63 -36.23
C LYS A 449 10.25 -19.74 -36.69
N GLU A 450 10.73 -20.58 -35.78
CA GLU A 450 11.62 -21.71 -36.12
C GLU A 450 10.87 -22.79 -36.92
N ASP A 451 9.55 -22.89 -36.72
CA ASP A 451 8.67 -23.84 -37.42
C ASP A 451 7.74 -23.18 -38.45
N ASP A 452 7.52 -21.86 -38.35
CA ASP A 452 6.56 -21.11 -39.15
C ASP A 452 7.00 -19.66 -39.40
N GLU A 453 7.52 -19.40 -40.61
CA GLU A 453 7.99 -18.08 -41.02
C GLU A 453 6.91 -16.98 -40.98
N SER A 454 5.61 -17.33 -41.00
CA SER A 454 4.54 -16.34 -40.85
C SER A 454 4.54 -15.65 -39.47
N ALA A 455 5.31 -16.16 -38.50
CA ALA A 455 5.54 -15.51 -37.21
C ALA A 455 6.58 -14.37 -37.28
N ILE A 456 7.39 -14.27 -38.33
CA ILE A 456 8.43 -13.24 -38.47
C ILE A 456 7.83 -11.81 -38.49
N PRO A 457 6.78 -11.50 -39.27
CA PRO A 457 6.13 -10.20 -39.22
C PRO A 457 5.57 -9.87 -37.84
N VAL A 458 4.98 -10.86 -37.14
CA VAL A 458 4.44 -10.69 -35.78
C VAL A 458 5.54 -10.34 -34.79
N LEU A 459 6.68 -11.02 -34.87
CA LEU A 459 7.85 -10.74 -34.05
C LEU A 459 8.37 -9.33 -34.29
N ASN A 460 8.54 -8.92 -35.55
CA ASN A 460 9.03 -7.59 -35.91
C ASN A 460 8.09 -6.49 -35.42
N PHE A 461 6.78 -6.67 -35.60
CA PHE A 461 5.77 -5.76 -35.07
C PHE A 461 5.84 -5.65 -33.55
N ALA A 462 5.96 -6.78 -32.86
CA ALA A 462 6.04 -6.81 -31.41
C ALA A 462 7.34 -6.16 -30.86
N ILE A 463 8.46 -6.23 -31.59
CA ILE A 463 9.70 -5.48 -31.29
C ILE A 463 9.46 -3.98 -31.35
N GLN A 464 8.84 -3.50 -32.44
CA GLN A 464 8.55 -2.08 -32.62
C GLN A 464 7.60 -1.56 -31.54
N GLU A 465 6.52 -2.27 -31.26
CA GLU A 465 5.57 -1.90 -30.21
C GLU A 465 6.22 -1.95 -28.81
N SER A 466 7.02 -2.98 -28.50
CA SER A 466 7.74 -3.05 -27.22
C SER A 466 8.66 -1.84 -27.04
N TYR A 467 9.43 -1.47 -28.06
CA TYR A 467 10.33 -0.32 -28.03
C TYR A 467 9.57 1.00 -27.84
N LYS A 468 8.54 1.23 -28.65
CA LYS A 468 7.69 2.43 -28.60
C LYS A 468 7.08 2.62 -27.20
N TRP A 469 6.43 1.60 -26.67
CA TRP A 469 5.75 1.71 -25.37
C TRP A 469 6.72 1.74 -24.19
N SER A 470 7.91 1.14 -24.32
CA SER A 470 8.98 1.28 -23.32
C SER A 470 9.44 2.73 -23.20
N ARG A 471 9.60 3.44 -24.33
CA ARG A 471 9.93 4.86 -24.33
C ARG A 471 8.82 5.71 -23.73
N ILE A 472 7.56 5.44 -24.08
CA ILE A 472 6.42 6.17 -23.48
C ILE A 472 6.35 5.93 -21.97
N ALA A 473 6.58 4.70 -21.49
CA ALA A 473 6.63 4.39 -20.06
C ALA A 473 7.72 5.21 -19.34
N CYS A 474 8.92 5.32 -19.92
CA CYS A 474 9.98 6.18 -19.42
C CYS A 474 9.58 7.66 -19.42
N GLN A 475 8.88 8.12 -20.46
CA GLN A 475 8.41 9.50 -20.58
C GLN A 475 7.33 9.86 -19.54
N CYS A 476 6.55 8.89 -19.07
CA CYS A 476 5.57 9.10 -18.01
C CYS A 476 6.21 9.24 -16.62
N LEU A 477 7.43 8.73 -16.44
CA LEU A 477 8.04 8.54 -15.12
C LEU A 477 8.29 9.85 -14.38
N GLU A 478 8.83 10.85 -15.09
CA GLU A 478 9.23 12.11 -14.46
C GLU A 478 8.03 12.86 -13.84
N TYR A 479 6.82 12.71 -14.38
CA TYR A 479 5.60 13.28 -13.79
C TYR A 479 5.45 12.93 -12.29
N PHE A 480 5.67 11.66 -11.92
CA PHE A 480 5.49 11.18 -10.55
C PHE A 480 6.62 11.58 -9.60
N PHE A 481 7.78 11.99 -10.12
CA PHE A 481 8.94 12.35 -9.31
C PHE A 481 9.19 13.85 -9.25
N ALA A 482 8.84 14.61 -10.31
CA ALA A 482 9.04 16.04 -10.37
C ALA A 482 7.88 16.83 -9.76
N ARG A 483 6.65 16.31 -9.85
CA ARG A 483 5.43 17.08 -9.53
C ARG A 483 4.55 16.42 -8.49
N ASP A 484 4.44 15.10 -8.56
CA ASP A 484 3.62 14.39 -7.61
C ASP A 484 4.39 14.09 -6.32
N GLN A 485 3.81 14.49 -5.20
CA GLN A 485 4.27 14.07 -3.87
C GLN A 485 3.60 12.77 -3.43
N ASN A 486 2.66 12.24 -4.21
CA ASN A 486 1.99 10.98 -3.92
C ASN A 486 2.95 9.79 -4.11
N VAL A 487 3.27 9.18 -2.99
CA VAL A 487 4.08 7.97 -2.90
C VAL A 487 3.47 6.82 -3.70
N VAL A 488 2.15 6.72 -3.79
CA VAL A 488 1.47 5.65 -4.54
C VAL A 488 1.78 5.74 -6.03
N GLY A 489 1.71 6.95 -6.61
CA GLY A 489 2.07 7.17 -8.03
C GLY A 489 3.53 6.79 -8.30
N ARG A 490 4.44 7.17 -7.40
CA ARG A 490 5.85 6.79 -7.48
C ARG A 490 6.10 5.28 -7.39
N VAL A 491 5.34 4.55 -6.57
CA VAL A 491 5.45 3.09 -6.47
C VAL A 491 4.87 2.41 -7.71
N LEU A 492 3.72 2.87 -8.21
CA LEU A 492 3.04 2.26 -9.35
C LEU A 492 3.81 2.42 -10.66
N CYS A 493 4.53 3.53 -10.85
CA CYS A 493 5.36 3.73 -12.04
C CYS A 493 6.67 2.93 -12.05
N LEU A 494 7.03 2.25 -10.95
CA LEU A 494 8.24 1.41 -10.89
C LEU A 494 8.12 0.16 -11.78
N PHE A 495 6.94 -0.47 -11.87
CA PHE A 495 6.75 -1.64 -12.74
C PHE A 495 6.88 -1.26 -14.23
N PRO A 496 6.19 -0.23 -14.75
CA PRO A 496 6.36 0.21 -16.13
C PRO A 496 7.81 0.57 -16.46
N PHE A 497 8.53 1.23 -15.53
CA PHE A 497 9.95 1.52 -15.68
C PHE A 497 10.81 0.24 -15.78
N ASP A 498 10.58 -0.74 -14.90
CA ASP A 498 11.29 -2.02 -14.92
C ASP A 498 11.02 -2.80 -16.23
N ALA A 499 9.76 -2.86 -16.66
CA ALA A 499 9.37 -3.50 -17.91
C ALA A 499 10.05 -2.86 -19.13
N ALA A 500 10.14 -1.53 -19.15
CA ALA A 500 10.85 -0.79 -20.20
C ALA A 500 12.35 -1.10 -20.19
N TRP A 501 12.99 -1.08 -19.01
CA TRP A 501 14.42 -1.35 -18.90
C TRP A 501 14.78 -2.80 -19.30
N LEU A 502 13.99 -3.78 -18.86
CA LEU A 502 14.13 -5.17 -19.29
C LEU A 502 14.02 -5.30 -20.81
N THR A 503 13.06 -4.59 -21.41
CA THR A 503 12.89 -4.56 -22.86
C THR A 503 14.12 -3.99 -23.56
N PHE A 504 14.63 -2.83 -23.15
CA PHE A 504 15.84 -2.26 -23.76
C PHE A 504 17.06 -3.19 -23.64
N THR A 505 17.19 -3.88 -22.50
CA THR A 505 18.25 -4.86 -22.28
C THR A 505 18.13 -6.03 -23.24
N GLU A 506 16.93 -6.57 -23.42
CA GLU A 506 16.66 -7.66 -24.34
C GLU A 506 16.86 -7.25 -25.80
N LEU A 507 16.37 -6.08 -26.21
CA LEU A 507 16.56 -5.54 -27.56
C LEU A 507 18.04 -5.33 -27.89
N SER A 508 18.83 -4.88 -26.92
CA SER A 508 20.28 -4.76 -27.08
C SER A 508 20.98 -6.11 -27.19
N THR A 509 20.64 -7.05 -26.32
CA THR A 509 21.40 -8.31 -26.18
C THR A 509 20.99 -9.37 -27.20
N ALA A 510 19.68 -9.61 -27.36
CA ALA A 510 19.11 -10.63 -28.22
C ALA A 510 18.95 -10.16 -29.67
N TYR A 511 18.58 -8.90 -29.88
CA TYR A 511 18.30 -8.35 -31.22
C TYR A 511 19.38 -7.40 -31.75
N LYS A 512 20.46 -7.19 -30.98
CA LYS A 512 21.62 -6.36 -31.37
C LYS A 512 21.26 -4.92 -31.77
N MET A 513 20.15 -4.40 -31.26
CA MET A 513 19.75 -3.01 -31.48
C MET A 513 20.62 -2.07 -30.64
N ASN A 514 20.97 -0.90 -31.17
CA ASN A 514 21.65 0.12 -30.39
C ASN A 514 20.68 0.74 -29.37
N MET A 515 20.89 0.45 -28.08
CA MET A 515 20.07 0.92 -26.95
C MET A 515 20.92 1.68 -25.93
N ALA A 516 22.07 2.22 -26.34
CA ALA A 516 23.03 2.82 -25.41
C ALA A 516 22.42 4.00 -24.63
N SER A 517 21.69 4.87 -25.32
CA SER A 517 20.97 6.02 -24.73
C SER A 517 19.93 5.58 -23.70
N GLU A 518 19.09 4.62 -24.07
CA GLU A 518 18.02 4.07 -23.24
C GLU A 518 18.57 3.42 -21.97
N LEU A 519 19.61 2.60 -22.11
CA LEU A 519 20.22 1.89 -20.98
C LEU A 519 20.99 2.83 -20.05
N GLN A 520 21.68 3.84 -20.60
CA GLN A 520 22.33 4.87 -19.81
C GLN A 520 21.30 5.69 -19.03
N TRP A 521 20.21 6.10 -19.69
CA TRP A 521 19.12 6.82 -19.05
C TRP A 521 18.48 5.99 -17.94
N CYS A 522 18.15 4.71 -18.18
CA CYS A 522 17.58 3.84 -17.16
C CYS A 522 18.52 3.69 -15.96
N THR A 523 19.83 3.58 -16.18
CA THR A 523 20.83 3.49 -15.10
C THR A 523 20.84 4.78 -14.26
N ALA A 524 20.89 5.94 -14.90
CA ALA A 524 20.87 7.23 -14.20
C ALA A 524 19.55 7.44 -13.44
N THR A 525 18.43 7.12 -14.06
CA THR A 525 17.09 7.19 -13.49
C THR A 525 16.94 6.27 -12.27
N ALA A 526 17.49 5.06 -12.31
CA ALA A 526 17.45 4.14 -11.19
C ALA A 526 18.17 4.69 -9.96
N GLU A 527 19.32 5.35 -10.14
CA GLU A 527 20.02 6.01 -9.04
C GLU A 527 19.21 7.19 -8.48
N LYS A 528 18.49 7.94 -9.33
CA LYS A 528 17.55 8.99 -8.87
C LYS A 528 16.41 8.40 -8.02
N ILE A 529 15.78 7.32 -8.49
CA ILE A 529 14.70 6.63 -7.74
C ILE A 529 15.24 6.12 -6.40
N LYS A 530 16.42 5.52 -6.40
CA LYS A 530 17.05 5.02 -5.17
C LYS A 530 17.37 6.15 -4.19
N ALA A 531 17.74 7.33 -4.69
CA ALA A 531 17.97 8.52 -3.86
C ALA A 531 16.70 9.02 -3.17
N THR A 532 15.51 8.76 -3.72
CA THR A 532 14.23 9.06 -3.02
C THR A 532 13.89 8.03 -1.94
N GLY A 533 14.73 7.01 -1.76
CA GLY A 533 14.52 5.93 -0.81
C GLY A 533 13.61 4.81 -1.33
N LEU A 534 13.08 4.92 -2.54
CA LEU A 534 12.30 3.84 -3.14
C LEU A 534 13.23 2.74 -3.66
N PRO A 535 12.89 1.47 -3.40
CA PRO A 535 13.66 0.37 -3.93
C PRO A 535 13.39 0.22 -5.44
N VAL A 536 14.44 0.22 -6.24
CA VAL A 536 14.34 -0.13 -7.68
C VAL A 536 14.18 -1.64 -7.78
N PHE A 537 13.28 -2.12 -8.65
CA PHE A 537 13.17 -3.55 -8.97
C PHE A 537 14.48 -4.02 -9.63
N ARG A 538 15.48 -4.43 -8.84
CA ARG A 538 16.66 -5.09 -9.42
C ARG A 538 17.18 -6.23 -8.55
N LYS A 539 16.90 -7.44 -9.03
CA LYS A 539 17.77 -8.63 -8.95
C LYS A 539 17.25 -9.71 -9.91
N ARG A 540 17.57 -9.60 -11.19
CA ARG A 540 17.62 -10.75 -12.12
C ARG A 540 18.88 -10.66 -12.95
N GLY A 541 19.98 -11.03 -12.30
CA GLY A 541 21.25 -11.38 -12.90
C GLY A 541 21.65 -12.75 -12.37
#